data_AF-C6LLA2-F1
#
_entry.id   AF-C6LLA2-F1
#
_cell.length_a   1.000
_cell.length_b   1.000
_cell.length_c   1.000
_cell.angle_alpha   90.00
_cell.angle_beta   90.00
_cell.angle_gamma   90.00
#
_symmetry.space_group_name_H-M   'P 1'
#
loop_
_entity.id
_entity.type
_entity.pdbx_description
1 polymer ?
#
loop_
_entity_poly.entity_id
_entity_poly.type
_entity_poly.pdbx_seq_one_letter_code
_entity_poly.pdbx_strand_id
1 'polypeptide(L)'
;MCRNDVFTDYENRNAKKIVTEINGDGTFQAEDLGVWLRDTGIYDISLLREEGGYLKEEFYSFRQERVDDAYYYNEDASYVDFTCLVKAGDVIAVSDTERETVERVEIDGSFTTRTETTVNVNALLPAVDAP
;
A
#
# COMPACT_ATOMS: atom_id res chain seq x y z
N MET A 1 -10.46 4.70 -16.56
CA MET A 1 -10.14 3.86 -15.40
C MET A 1 -11.21 2.81 -15.31
N CYS A 2 -10.80 1.56 -15.20
CA CYS A 2 -11.63 0.40 -14.95
C CYS A 2 -11.44 -0.06 -13.51
N ARG A 3 -12.35 -0.90 -13.00
CA ARG A 3 -12.13 -1.55 -11.70
C ARG A 3 -10.84 -2.35 -11.79
N ASN A 4 -10.04 -2.29 -10.73
CA ASN A 4 -8.70 -2.85 -10.59
C ASN A 4 -7.57 -2.14 -11.35
N ASP A 5 -7.84 -1.03 -12.03
CA ASP A 5 -6.75 -0.22 -12.59
C ASP A 5 -5.87 0.30 -11.46
N VAL A 6 -4.55 0.16 -11.64
CA VAL A 6 -3.55 0.71 -10.72
C VAL A 6 -2.91 1.94 -11.33
N PHE A 7 -2.81 3.01 -10.55
CA PHE A 7 -2.22 4.27 -10.99
C PHE A 7 -1.46 4.97 -9.87
N THR A 8 -0.58 5.91 -10.23
CA THR A 8 0.10 6.77 -9.26
C THR A 8 -0.71 8.05 -9.05
N ASP A 9 -1.13 8.28 -7.82
CA ASP A 9 -1.73 9.54 -7.38
C ASP A 9 -0.64 10.55 -7.04
N TYR A 10 -0.27 11.36 -8.04
CA TYR A 10 0.77 12.38 -7.92
C TYR A 10 0.41 13.47 -6.89
N GLU A 11 -0.88 13.73 -6.66
CA GLU A 11 -1.34 14.72 -5.69
C GLU A 11 -1.28 14.16 -4.26
N ASN A 12 -1.54 12.86 -4.09
CA ASN A 12 -1.40 12.18 -2.79
C ASN A 12 0.00 11.58 -2.59
N ARG A 13 1.03 12.45 -2.66
CA ARG A 13 2.43 12.09 -2.37
C ARG A 13 2.99 10.93 -3.22
N ASN A 14 2.49 10.76 -4.44
CA ASN A 14 2.85 9.66 -5.35
C ASN A 14 2.39 8.27 -4.87
N ALA A 15 1.35 8.19 -4.04
CA ALA A 15 0.79 6.91 -3.62
C ALA A 15 0.24 6.15 -4.83
N LYS A 16 0.64 4.89 -4.97
CA LYS A 16 -0.01 3.94 -5.87
C LYS A 16 -1.38 3.60 -5.30
N LYS A 17 -2.39 3.70 -6.15
CA LYS A 17 -3.77 3.42 -5.82
C LYS A 17 -4.35 2.38 -6.76
N ILE A 18 -5.31 1.63 -6.27
CA ILE A 18 -6.11 0.69 -7.04
C ILE A 18 -7.56 1.15 -7.05
N VAL A 19 -8.17 1.12 -8.22
CA VAL A 19 -9.58 1.45 -8.39
C VAL A 19 -10.45 0.30 -7.86
N THR A 20 -11.25 0.56 -6.83
CA THR A 20 -12.09 -0.46 -6.19
C THR A 20 -13.52 -0.45 -6.71
N GLU A 21 -14.01 0.70 -7.19
CA GLU A 21 -15.36 0.87 -7.74
C GLU A 21 -15.38 1.86 -8.91
N ILE A 22 -16.22 1.57 -9.92
CA ILE A 22 -16.56 2.48 -11.01
C ILE A 22 -18.01 2.89 -10.85
N ASN A 23 -18.26 4.20 -10.83
CA ASN A 23 -19.60 4.75 -10.75
C ASN A 23 -20.16 4.97 -12.16
N GLY A 24 -21.48 4.87 -12.31
CA GLY A 24 -22.17 5.03 -13.61
C GLY A 24 -22.10 6.43 -14.22
N ASP A 25 -21.59 7.42 -13.48
CA ASP A 25 -21.36 8.79 -13.94
C ASP A 25 -19.93 9.03 -14.47
N GLY A 26 -19.10 7.98 -14.52
CA GLY A 26 -17.71 8.04 -14.97
C GLY A 26 -16.72 8.41 -13.87
N THR A 27 -17.17 8.60 -12.62
CA THR A 27 -16.28 8.72 -11.46
C THR A 27 -15.86 7.34 -10.93
N PHE A 28 -14.90 7.30 -10.03
CA PHE A 28 -14.40 6.05 -9.45
C PHE A 28 -13.95 6.25 -8.00
N GLN A 29 -13.97 5.16 -7.25
CA GLN A 29 -13.34 5.08 -5.93
C GLN A 29 -12.00 4.35 -6.06
N ALA A 30 -10.99 4.84 -5.34
CA ALA A 30 -9.68 4.22 -5.31
C ALA A 30 -9.08 4.27 -3.91
N GLU A 31 -8.36 3.23 -3.57
CA GLU A 31 -7.71 3.05 -2.27
C GLU A 31 -6.20 2.92 -2.45
N ASP A 32 -5.45 3.24 -1.41
CA ASP A 32 -4.01 3.00 -1.37
C ASP A 32 -3.75 1.51 -1.62
N LEU A 33 -2.88 1.21 -2.58
CA LEU A 33 -2.62 -0.15 -3.03
C LEU A 33 -2.18 -1.06 -1.87
N GLY A 34 -1.35 -0.53 -0.97
CA GLY A 34 -0.88 -1.22 0.22
C GLY A 34 -2.02 -1.62 1.15
N VAL A 35 -3.03 -0.76 1.34
CA VAL A 35 -4.21 -1.07 2.17
C VAL A 35 -5.02 -2.19 1.53
N TRP A 36 -5.33 -2.03 0.25
CA TRP A 36 -6.09 -3.02 -0.51
C TRP A 36 -5.41 -4.41 -0.51
N LEU A 37 -4.08 -4.45 -0.59
CA LEU A 37 -3.32 -5.71 -0.51
C LEU A 37 -3.45 -6.40 0.85
N ARG A 38 -3.54 -5.64 1.95
CA ARG A 38 -3.77 -6.23 3.29
C ARG A 38 -5.18 -6.78 3.42
N ASP A 39 -6.16 -6.05 2.92
CA ASP A 39 -7.57 -6.38 3.08
C ASP A 39 -8.02 -7.57 2.23
N THR A 40 -7.43 -7.73 1.04
CA THR A 40 -7.76 -8.86 0.15
C THR A 40 -7.22 -10.19 0.64
N GLY A 41 -6.17 -10.18 1.48
CA GLY A 41 -5.51 -11.39 1.97
C GLY A 41 -4.82 -12.21 0.88
N ILE A 42 -4.75 -11.73 -0.37
CA ILE A 42 -4.08 -12.42 -1.49
C ILE A 42 -2.57 -12.46 -1.28
N TYR A 43 -2.03 -11.50 -0.52
CA TYR A 43 -0.65 -11.51 -0.08
C TYR A 43 -0.53 -11.98 1.36
N ASP A 44 0.45 -12.83 1.62
CA ASP A 44 0.92 -13.01 2.99
C ASP A 44 1.78 -11.83 3.39
N ILE A 45 1.39 -11.21 4.50
CA ILE A 45 2.11 -10.13 5.13
C ILE A 45 2.83 -10.69 6.35
N SER A 46 4.16 -10.63 6.33
CA SER A 46 4.97 -10.93 7.51
C SER A 46 5.34 -9.61 8.20
N LEU A 47 4.81 -9.42 9.42
CA LEU A 47 4.94 -8.20 10.18
C LEU A 47 6.29 -8.13 10.90
N LEU A 48 7.05 -7.10 10.52
CA LEU A 48 8.18 -6.65 11.29
C LEU A 48 7.92 -5.17 11.69
N ARG A 49 7.50 -4.93 12.95
CA ARG A 49 7.52 -3.62 13.67
C ARG A 49 8.84 -3.23 14.33
N GLU A 50 9.14 -1.94 14.32
CA GLU A 50 10.21 -1.33 15.12
C GLU A 50 9.89 -1.43 16.62
N GLU A 51 10.73 -2.13 17.39
CA GLU A 51 10.65 -2.18 18.85
C GLU A 51 12.06 -1.90 19.41
N GLY A 52 12.26 -0.71 20.00
CA GLY A 52 13.50 -0.40 20.71
C GLY A 52 14.75 -0.10 19.86
N GLY A 53 14.60 0.39 18.62
CA GLY A 53 15.72 0.88 17.78
C GLY A 53 16.24 -0.10 16.72
N TYR A 54 15.46 -1.13 16.37
CA TYR A 54 15.75 -2.05 15.27
C TYR A 54 14.72 -1.90 14.15
N LEU A 55 15.19 -1.59 12.94
CA LEU A 55 14.39 -1.59 11.71
C LEU A 55 13.88 -3.01 11.44
N LYS A 56 12.58 -3.12 11.18
CA LYS A 56 11.89 -4.38 10.96
C LYS A 56 11.04 -4.12 9.68
N GLU A 57 11.21 -4.96 8.64
CA GLU A 57 10.68 -4.72 7.27
C GLU A 57 9.39 -5.51 6.97
N GLU A 58 8.35 -4.90 6.39
CA GLU A 58 7.13 -5.66 6.03
C GLU A 58 7.32 -6.44 4.73
N PHE A 59 7.16 -7.76 4.79
CA PHE A 59 7.32 -8.66 3.64
C PHE A 59 5.97 -9.11 3.09
N TYR A 60 5.76 -8.92 1.79
CA TYR A 60 4.56 -9.30 1.04
C TYR A 60 4.90 -10.43 0.08
N SER A 61 4.21 -11.58 0.17
CA SER A 61 4.34 -12.66 -0.82
C SER A 61 2.98 -13.07 -1.39
N PHE A 62 2.90 -13.17 -2.72
CA PHE A 62 1.67 -13.46 -3.44
C PHE A 62 1.24 -14.92 -3.27
N ARG A 63 -0.04 -15.16 -2.95
CA ARG A 63 -0.64 -16.50 -2.93
C ARG A 63 -1.65 -16.66 -4.04
N GLN A 64 -1.24 -17.33 -5.12
CA GLN A 64 -2.09 -17.60 -6.28
C GLN A 64 -3.40 -18.33 -5.91
N GLU A 65 -3.36 -19.28 -4.97
CA GLU A 65 -4.53 -20.06 -4.54
C GLU A 65 -5.67 -19.20 -3.94
N ARG A 66 -5.38 -17.98 -3.48
CA ARG A 66 -6.38 -17.06 -2.89
C ARG A 66 -7.06 -16.16 -3.92
N VAL A 67 -6.61 -16.18 -5.17
CA VAL A 67 -7.12 -15.30 -6.24
C VAL A 67 -8.43 -15.82 -6.83
N ASP A 68 -8.60 -17.13 -6.92
CA ASP A 68 -9.69 -17.77 -7.66
C ASP A 68 -11.10 -17.44 -7.12
N ASP A 69 -11.24 -17.13 -5.83
CA ASP A 69 -12.54 -16.84 -5.21
C ASP A 69 -13.00 -15.37 -5.34
N ALA A 70 -12.11 -14.44 -5.70
CA ALA A 70 -12.39 -12.99 -5.61
C ALA A 70 -12.47 -12.26 -6.97
N TYR A 71 -11.96 -12.85 -8.05
CA TYR A 71 -11.51 -12.07 -9.22
C TYR A 71 -12.27 -12.25 -10.55
N TYR A 72 -13.22 -13.19 -10.67
CA TYR A 72 -13.81 -13.48 -11.98
C TYR A 72 -15.28 -13.08 -12.14
N TYR A 73 -15.50 -12.35 -13.25
CA TYR A 73 -16.75 -11.88 -13.89
C TYR A 73 -17.24 -10.44 -13.60
N ASN A 74 -16.48 -9.44 -14.07
CA ASN A 74 -17.06 -8.15 -14.53
C ASN A 74 -16.37 -7.71 -15.83
N GLU A 75 -17.15 -7.36 -16.87
CA GLU A 75 -16.66 -6.86 -18.16
C GLU A 75 -15.96 -5.50 -18.05
N ASP A 76 -16.24 -4.75 -16.99
CA ASP A 76 -15.64 -3.43 -16.70
C ASP A 76 -14.40 -3.52 -15.79
N ALA A 77 -13.93 -4.73 -15.47
CA ALA A 77 -12.73 -4.93 -14.64
C ALA A 77 -11.49 -5.20 -15.51
N SER A 78 -10.41 -4.47 -15.23
CA SER A 78 -9.10 -4.84 -15.73
C SER A 78 -8.50 -5.99 -14.92
N TYR A 79 -7.65 -6.78 -15.57
CA TYR A 79 -6.86 -7.81 -14.90
C TYR A 79 -5.71 -7.15 -14.13
N VAL A 80 -5.56 -7.48 -12.85
CA VAL A 80 -4.38 -7.07 -12.08
C VAL A 80 -3.22 -8.02 -12.40
N ASP A 81 -2.18 -7.51 -13.04
CA ASP A 81 -0.93 -8.26 -13.15
C ASP A 81 -0.13 -8.18 -11.85
N PHE A 82 -0.29 -9.19 -11.01
CA PHE A 82 0.41 -9.31 -9.74
C PHE A 82 1.93 -9.49 -9.87
N THR A 83 2.42 -9.96 -11.03
CA THR A 83 3.85 -10.19 -11.29
C THR A 83 4.64 -8.88 -11.36
N CYS A 84 3.97 -7.78 -11.71
CA CYS A 84 4.57 -6.44 -11.88
C CYS A 84 3.80 -5.37 -11.08
N LEU A 85 3.10 -5.78 -10.03
CA LEU A 85 2.20 -4.91 -9.26
C LEU A 85 2.90 -3.62 -8.79
N VAL A 86 4.11 -3.79 -8.29
CA VAL A 86 4.95 -2.74 -7.74
C VAL A 86 6.39 -2.81 -8.25
N LYS A 87 7.11 -1.72 -8.08
CA LYS A 87 8.54 -1.55 -8.34
C LYS A 87 9.20 -0.94 -7.12
N ALA A 88 10.50 -1.17 -6.97
CA ALA A 88 11.28 -0.47 -5.95
C ALA A 88 11.12 1.06 -6.12
N GLY A 89 10.84 1.74 -5.02
CA GLY A 89 10.53 3.17 -4.95
C GLY A 89 9.05 3.53 -5.02
N ASP A 90 8.15 2.59 -5.34
CA ASP A 90 6.72 2.86 -5.31
C ASP A 90 6.25 3.11 -3.87
N VAL A 91 5.44 4.17 -3.70
CA VAL A 91 4.75 4.41 -2.44
C VAL A 91 3.42 3.69 -2.50
N ILE A 92 3.12 2.82 -1.54
CA ILE A 92 1.90 1.98 -1.60
C ILE A 92 0.89 2.31 -0.51
N ALA A 93 1.29 2.98 0.57
CA ALA A 93 0.38 3.51 1.57
C ALA A 93 0.90 4.83 2.13
N VAL A 94 0.00 5.78 2.35
CA VAL A 94 0.30 7.10 2.90
C VAL A 94 -0.74 7.49 3.93
N SER A 95 -0.28 7.93 5.09
CA SER A 95 -1.08 8.62 6.09
C SER A 95 -0.46 9.98 6.44
N ASP A 96 -1.07 10.71 7.37
CA ASP A 96 -0.52 11.98 7.85
C ASP A 96 0.85 11.81 8.51
N THR A 97 1.07 10.67 9.17
CA THR A 97 2.28 10.39 9.94
C THR A 97 3.16 9.33 9.32
N GLU A 98 2.66 8.53 8.39
CA GLU A 98 3.40 7.38 7.86
C GLU A 98 3.45 7.37 6.34
N ARG A 99 4.55 6.86 5.81
CA ARG A 99 4.73 6.60 4.39
C ARG A 99 5.36 5.23 4.21
N GLU A 100 4.68 4.36 3.48
CA GLU A 100 5.17 3.04 3.14
C GLU A 100 5.68 3.02 1.70
N THR A 101 6.96 2.67 1.54
CA THR A 101 7.63 2.62 0.23
C THR A 101 8.19 1.22 -0.02
N VAL A 102 8.04 0.73 -1.25
CA VAL A 102 8.61 -0.54 -1.70
C VAL A 102 10.12 -0.41 -1.81
N GLU A 103 10.86 -1.22 -1.06
CA GLU A 103 12.32 -1.20 -1.02
C GLU A 103 12.92 -2.14 -2.05
N ARG A 104 12.39 -3.37 -2.13
CA ARG A 104 12.85 -4.41 -3.06
C ARG A 104 11.68 -5.26 -3.56
N VAL A 105 11.82 -5.74 -4.79
CA VAL A 105 10.87 -6.68 -5.43
C VAL A 105 11.69 -7.87 -5.93
N GLU A 106 11.28 -9.06 -5.53
CA GLU A 106 11.91 -10.32 -5.90
C GLU A 106 11.34 -10.85 -7.22
N ILE A 107 12.03 -11.82 -7.83
CA ILE A 107 11.65 -12.41 -9.12
C ILE A 107 10.28 -13.11 -9.06
N ASP A 108 9.90 -13.63 -7.90
CA ASP A 108 8.62 -14.31 -7.67
C ASP A 108 7.44 -13.35 -7.43
N GLY A 109 7.67 -12.03 -7.52
CA GLY A 109 6.65 -11.01 -7.27
C GLY A 109 6.43 -10.70 -5.79
N SER A 110 7.15 -11.38 -4.88
CA SER A 110 7.22 -10.94 -3.49
C SER A 110 7.99 -9.63 -3.39
N PHE A 111 7.66 -8.81 -2.40
CA PHE A 111 8.32 -7.53 -2.22
C PHE A 111 8.38 -7.16 -0.74
N THR A 112 9.33 -6.30 -0.42
CA THR A 112 9.53 -5.78 0.93
C THR A 112 9.33 -4.28 0.93
N THR A 113 8.66 -3.77 1.95
CA THR A 113 8.45 -2.33 2.14
C THR A 113 9.10 -1.83 3.42
N ARG A 114 9.27 -0.51 3.44
CA ARG A 114 9.72 0.26 4.60
C ARG A 114 8.70 1.33 4.91
N THR A 115 8.31 1.40 6.18
CA THR A 115 7.46 2.47 6.71
C THR A 115 8.31 3.52 7.38
N GLU A 116 8.18 4.76 6.93
CA GLU A 116 8.79 5.92 7.56
C GLU A 116 7.74 6.66 8.38
N THR A 117 7.98 6.81 9.68
CA THR A 117 7.09 7.56 10.58
C THR A 117 7.64 8.97 10.80
N THR A 118 6.84 9.98 10.49
CA THR A 118 7.13 11.38 10.82
C THR A 118 6.65 11.66 12.25
N VAL A 119 7.58 11.65 13.20
CA VAL A 119 7.27 12.10 14.57
C VAL A 119 7.34 13.62 14.60
N ASN A 120 6.22 14.27 14.90
CA ASN A 120 6.20 15.72 15.11
C ASN A 120 6.87 16.04 16.46
N VAL A 121 8.19 16.29 16.42
CA VAL A 121 9.05 16.54 17.60
C VAL A 121 8.57 17.71 18.47
N ASN A 122 7.75 18.61 17.93
CA ASN A 122 7.20 19.75 18.67
C ASN A 122 6.11 19.39 19.69
N ALA A 123 5.55 18.17 19.65
CA ALA A 123 4.52 17.72 20.61
C ALA A 123 5.11 17.08 21.90
N LEU A 124 6.43 16.93 22.00
CA LEU A 124 7.12 16.25 23.11
C LEU A 124 7.88 17.19 24.05
N LEU A 125 7.84 18.51 23.83
CA LEU A 125 8.44 19.45 24.78
C LEU A 125 7.53 19.55 26.02
N PRO A 126 8.03 19.24 27.24
CA PRO A 126 7.27 19.56 28.45
C PRO A 126 7.04 21.07 28.48
N ALA A 127 5.84 21.49 28.84
CA ALA A 127 5.55 22.87 29.14
C ALA A 127 6.57 23.35 30.18
N VAL A 128 7.48 24.24 29.77
CA VAL A 128 8.34 24.95 30.70
C VAL A 128 7.40 25.86 31.48
N ASP A 129 7.06 25.49 32.71
CA ASP A 129 6.46 26.43 33.65
C ASP A 129 7.46 27.58 33.82
N ALA A 130 7.10 28.73 33.26
CA ALA A 130 7.82 29.97 33.45
C ALA A 130 7.66 30.44 34.91
N PRO A 131 8.69 31.09 35.50
CA PRO A 131 8.76 31.42 36.92
C PRO A 131 7.72 32.45 37.38
#